data_AF-V4T4G8-F1
#
_entry.id   AF-V4T4G8-F1
#
_cell.length_a   1.000
_cell.length_b   1.000
_cell.length_c   1.000
_cell.angle_alpha   90.00
_cell.angle_beta   90.00
_cell.angle_gamma   90.00
#
_symmetry.space_group_name_H-M   'P 1'
#
loop_
_entity.id
_entity.type
_entity.pdbx_description
1 polymer ?
#
loop_
_entity_poly.entity_id
_entity_poly.type
_entity_poly.pdbx_seq_one_letter_code
_entity_poly.pdbx_strand_id
1 'polypeptide(L)'
;MCSNIGAMSKSISALISMLDELISVLSTIDKELSNLQAKLYNEMRKIDGLSEKEILDAIDIIATKHDMLRVFFNLPNELKKRYILRMIGHDS
;
A
#
# COMPACT_ATOMS: atom_id res chain seq x y z
N MET A 1 42.30 18.51 -22.11
CA MET A 1 40.85 18.57 -22.41
C MET A 1 40.04 17.35 -21.90
N CYS A 2 40.63 16.39 -21.16
CA CYS A 2 39.89 15.23 -20.63
C CYS A 2 39.16 15.46 -19.29
N SER A 3 39.33 16.63 -18.66
CA SER A 3 38.83 16.91 -17.31
C SER A 3 37.31 16.94 -17.24
N ASN A 4 36.66 17.53 -18.27
CA ASN A 4 35.21 17.72 -18.28
C ASN A 4 34.45 16.42 -18.59
N ILE A 5 35.00 15.56 -19.45
CA ILE A 5 34.42 14.24 -19.76
C ILE A 5 34.53 13.32 -18.53
N GLY A 6 35.67 13.35 -17.83
CA GLY A 6 35.86 12.60 -16.59
C GLY A 6 34.93 13.08 -15.46
N ALA A 7 34.74 14.39 -15.32
CA ALA A 7 33.78 14.95 -14.36
C ALA A 7 32.34 14.56 -14.70
N MET A 8 31.96 14.65 -15.98
CA MET A 8 30.62 14.28 -16.45
C MET A 8 30.34 12.78 -16.26
N SER A 9 31.32 11.92 -16.56
CA SER A 9 31.23 10.47 -16.31
C SER A 9 30.97 10.15 -14.83
N LYS A 10 31.65 10.84 -13.90
CA LYS A 10 31.40 10.69 -12.46
C LYS A 10 30.00 11.15 -12.06
N SER A 11 29.52 12.28 -12.57
CA SER A 11 28.16 12.77 -12.30
C SER A 11 27.09 11.82 -12.83
N ILE A 12 27.28 11.24 -14.03
CA ILE A 12 26.37 10.24 -14.59
C ILE A 12 26.36 8.98 -13.73
N SER A 13 27.53 8.51 -13.30
CA SER A 13 27.63 7.34 -12.40
C SER A 13 26.88 7.57 -11.08
N ALA A 14 27.02 8.77 -10.48
CA ALA A 14 26.29 9.14 -9.27
C ALA A 14 24.76 9.18 -9.49
N LEU A 15 24.30 9.68 -10.64
CA LEU A 15 22.87 9.68 -11.00
C LEU A 15 22.32 8.26 -11.14
N ILE A 16 23.07 7.36 -11.77
CA ILE A 16 22.68 5.94 -11.92
C ILE A 16 22.52 5.30 -10.53
N SER A 17 23.48 5.50 -9.63
CA SER A 17 23.39 4.94 -8.27
C SER A 17 22.17 5.46 -7.48
N MET A 18 21.82 6.74 -7.61
CA MET A 18 20.61 7.28 -6.97
C MET A 18 19.32 6.70 -7.56
N LEU A 19 19.28 6.42 -8.87
CA LEU A 19 18.15 5.77 -9.50
C LEU A 19 17.99 4.33 -9.02
N ASP A 20 19.10 3.58 -8.93
CA ASP A 20 19.08 2.21 -8.40
C ASP A 20 18.57 2.17 -6.95
N GLU A 21 19.00 3.13 -6.13
CA GLU A 21 18.52 3.27 -4.74
C GLU A 21 17.02 3.58 -4.68
N LEU A 22 16.54 4.52 -5.51
CA LEU A 22 15.12 4.85 -5.60
C LEU A 22 14.28 3.64 -6.06
N ILE A 23 14.74 2.91 -7.08
CA ILE A 23 14.07 1.69 -7.57
C ILE A 23 13.98 0.65 -6.45
N SER A 24 15.05 0.47 -5.67
CA SER A 24 15.07 -0.45 -4.53
C SER A 24 14.07 -0.05 -3.43
N VAL A 25 14.01 1.24 -3.09
CA VAL A 25 13.05 1.78 -2.11
C VAL A 25 11.61 1.59 -2.58
N LEU A 26 11.31 1.94 -3.84
CA LEU A 26 9.98 1.75 -4.42
C LEU A 26 9.57 0.27 -4.44
N SER A 27 10.47 -0.62 -4.84
CA SER A 27 10.22 -2.07 -4.84
C SER A 27 9.93 -2.60 -3.43
N THR A 28 10.57 -2.03 -2.41
CA THR A 28 10.32 -2.39 -1.01
C THR A 28 8.93 -1.92 -0.58
N ILE A 29 8.56 -0.69 -0.91
CA ILE A 29 7.23 -0.12 -0.63
C ILE A 29 6.14 -0.95 -1.31
N ASP A 30 6.33 -1.33 -2.58
CA ASP A 30 5.37 -2.15 -3.34
C ASP A 30 5.17 -3.53 -2.69
N LYS A 31 6.26 -4.13 -2.22
CA LYS A 31 6.22 -5.41 -1.50
C LYS A 31 5.50 -5.29 -0.15
N GLU A 32 5.76 -4.23 0.60
CA GLU A 32 5.09 -3.96 1.88
C GLU A 32 3.59 -3.70 1.68
N LEU A 33 3.22 -2.91 0.66
CA LEU A 33 1.84 -2.65 0.30
C LEU A 33 1.12 -3.94 -0.12
N SER A 34 1.74 -4.76 -0.98
CA SER A 34 1.19 -6.05 -1.40
C SER A 34 0.95 -6.98 -0.20
N ASN A 35 1.91 -7.04 0.74
CA ASN A 35 1.77 -7.80 1.96
C ASN A 35 0.64 -7.28 2.86
N LEU A 36 0.48 -5.95 2.95
CA LEU A 36 -0.60 -5.32 3.71
C LEU A 36 -1.97 -5.64 3.10
N GLN A 37 -2.11 -5.50 1.78
CA GLN A 37 -3.34 -5.82 1.05
C GLN A 37 -3.72 -7.30 1.24
N ALA A 38 -2.76 -8.22 1.15
CA ALA A 38 -3.00 -9.64 1.41
C ALA A 38 -3.45 -9.91 2.86
N LYS A 39 -2.86 -9.22 3.85
CA LYS A 39 -3.30 -9.32 5.26
C LYS A 39 -4.72 -8.78 5.45
N LEU A 40 -5.04 -7.62 4.87
CA LEU A 40 -6.39 -7.06 4.92
C LEU A 40 -7.40 -8.01 4.29
N TYR A 41 -7.11 -8.54 3.10
CA TYR A 41 -7.96 -9.54 2.44
C TYR A 41 -8.24 -10.73 3.34
N ASN A 42 -7.20 -11.31 3.94
CA ASN A 42 -7.34 -12.46 4.82
C ASN A 42 -8.15 -12.16 6.09
N GLU A 43 -8.04 -10.94 6.64
CA GLU A 43 -8.84 -10.53 7.79
C GLU A 43 -10.30 -10.22 7.41
N MET A 44 -10.53 -9.53 6.29
CA MET A 44 -11.88 -9.17 5.83
C MET A 44 -12.68 -10.40 5.38
N ARG A 45 -12.02 -11.39 4.78
CA ARG A 45 -12.66 -12.66 4.38
C ARG A 45 -13.21 -13.46 5.56
N LYS A 46 -12.74 -13.22 6.78
CA LYS A 46 -13.28 -13.84 8.00
C LYS A 46 -14.56 -13.18 8.51
N ILE A 47 -14.97 -12.06 7.91
CA ILE A 47 -16.16 -11.31 8.31
C ILE A 47 -17.37 -11.83 7.53
N ASP A 48 -18.34 -12.37 8.24
CA ASP A 48 -19.52 -12.96 7.63
C ASP A 48 -20.40 -11.93 6.89
N GLY A 49 -20.78 -12.29 5.67
CA GLY A 49 -21.69 -11.53 4.82
C GLY A 49 -21.09 -10.25 4.21
N LEU A 50 -19.78 -10.23 3.97
CA LEU A 50 -19.15 -9.39 2.96
C LEU A 50 -18.99 -10.19 1.66
N SER A 51 -19.32 -9.58 0.54
CA SER A 51 -19.00 -10.13 -0.78
C SER A 51 -17.55 -9.89 -1.15
N GLU A 52 -17.00 -10.69 -2.08
CA GLU A 52 -15.63 -10.49 -2.58
C GLU A 52 -15.42 -9.09 -3.17
N LYS A 53 -16.45 -8.54 -3.85
CA LYS A 53 -16.40 -7.18 -4.38
C LYS A 53 -16.24 -6.15 -3.28
N GLU A 54 -17.04 -6.23 -2.21
CA GLU A 54 -16.97 -5.30 -1.08
C GLU A 54 -15.62 -5.38 -0.36
N ILE A 55 -15.02 -6.57 -0.30
CA ILE A 55 -13.68 -6.76 0.26
C ILE A 55 -12.63 -6.05 -0.61
N LEU A 56 -12.69 -6.21 -1.94
CA LEU A 56 -11.76 -5.56 -2.86
C LEU A 56 -11.89 -4.03 -2.82
N ASP A 57 -13.12 -3.52 -2.92
CA ASP A 57 -13.40 -2.08 -2.86
C ASP A 57 -12.89 -1.49 -1.53
N ALA A 58 -13.03 -2.23 -0.42
CA ALA A 58 -12.55 -1.79 0.88
C ALA A 58 -11.02 -1.81 1.00
N ILE A 59 -10.34 -2.81 0.42
CA ILE A 59 -8.87 -2.89 0.41
C ILE A 59 -8.27 -1.68 -0.32
N ASP A 60 -8.81 -1.32 -1.47
CA ASP A 60 -8.31 -0.19 -2.27
C ASP A 60 -8.39 1.14 -1.50
N ILE A 61 -9.43 1.31 -0.67
CA ILE A 61 -9.63 2.50 0.16
C ILE A 61 -8.80 2.44 1.45
N ILE A 62 -8.81 1.31 2.16
CA ILE A 62 -8.23 1.18 3.50
C ILE A 62 -6.70 1.07 3.42
N ALA A 63 -6.15 0.29 2.48
CA ALA A 63 -4.71 0.08 2.36
C ALA A 63 -3.92 1.37 2.09
N THR A 64 -4.56 2.38 1.51
CA THR A 64 -3.95 3.66 1.15
C THR A 64 -4.07 4.72 2.26
N LYS A 65 -4.77 4.43 3.37
CA LYS A 65 -5.06 5.40 4.43
C LYS A 65 -4.71 4.86 5.81
N HIS A 66 -3.62 5.35 6.38
CA HIS A 66 -3.09 4.92 7.68
C HIS A 66 -4.12 4.99 8.82
N ASP A 67 -4.90 6.06 8.91
CA ASP A 67 -5.91 6.20 9.96
C ASP A 67 -7.01 5.13 9.83
N MET A 68 -7.37 4.76 8.61
CA MET A 68 -8.40 3.76 8.35
C MET A 68 -7.93 2.35 8.66
N LEU A 69 -6.66 2.04 8.37
CA LEU A 69 -6.01 0.81 8.81
C LEU A 69 -6.03 0.70 10.32
N ARG A 70 -5.60 1.77 11.01
CA ARG A 70 -5.56 1.80 12.46
C ARG A 70 -6.96 1.56 13.05
N VAL A 71 -8.00 2.17 12.50
CA VAL A 71 -9.37 1.95 12.95
C VAL A 71 -9.80 0.50 12.70
N PHE A 72 -9.58 -0.03 11.48
CA PHE A 72 -9.96 -1.41 11.13
C PHE A 72 -9.35 -2.45 12.09
N PHE A 73 -8.06 -2.34 12.40
CA PHE A 73 -7.38 -3.31 13.28
C PHE A 73 -7.75 -3.18 14.76
N ASN A 74 -8.22 -2.01 15.21
CA ASN A 74 -8.62 -1.78 16.60
C ASN A 74 -10.12 -1.97 16.85
N LEU A 75 -10.93 -2.15 15.80
CA LEU A 75 -12.37 -2.39 15.94
C LEU A 75 -12.66 -3.83 16.40
N PRO A 76 -13.64 -4.01 17.31
CA PRO A 76 -14.22 -5.33 17.56
C PRO A 76 -14.78 -5.95 16.27
N ASN A 77 -14.72 -7.29 16.17
CA ASN A 77 -15.12 -8.00 14.94
C ASN A 77 -16.58 -7.71 14.55
N GLU A 78 -17.49 -7.54 15.51
CA GLU A 78 -18.89 -7.18 15.25
C GLU A 78 -19.07 -5.82 14.55
N LEU A 79 -18.11 -4.90 14.70
CA LEU A 79 -18.18 -3.56 14.10
C LEU A 79 -17.42 -3.45 12.78
N LYS A 80 -16.48 -4.36 12.49
CA LYS A 80 -15.64 -4.31 11.29
C LYS A 80 -16.47 -4.35 10.00
N LYS A 81 -17.54 -5.15 9.96
CA LYS A 81 -18.44 -5.21 8.80
C LYS A 81 -19.06 -3.85 8.49
N ARG A 82 -19.70 -3.22 9.49
CA ARG A 82 -20.33 -1.90 9.32
C ARG A 82 -19.30 -0.85 8.92
N TYR A 83 -18.12 -0.89 9.53
CA TYR A 83 -17.04 0.01 9.16
C TYR A 83 -16.63 -0.14 7.68
N ILE A 84 -16.49 -1.37 7.18
CA ILE A 84 -16.20 -1.63 5.77
C ILE A 84 -17.30 -1.10 4.85
N LEU A 85 -18.56 -1.41 5.14
CA LEU A 85 -19.70 -0.96 4.34
C LEU A 85 -19.80 0.57 4.28
N ARG A 86 -19.58 1.23 5.42
CA ARG A 86 -19.45 2.69 5.49
C ARG A 86 -18.37 3.23 4.56
N MET A 87 -17.23 2.55 4.51
CA MET A 87 -16.09 3.04 3.74
C MET A 87 -16.29 2.96 2.24
N ILE A 88 -17.00 1.93 1.78
CA ILE A 88 -17.30 1.74 0.35
C ILE A 88 -18.63 2.40 -0.07
N GLY A 89 -19.30 3.12 0.84
CA GLY A 89 -20.56 3.83 0.55
C GLY A 89 -21.79 2.91 0.45
N HIS A 90 -21.74 1.73 1.08
CA HIS A 90 -22.83 0.75 1.14
C HIS A 90 -23.66 0.85 2.43
N ASP A 91 -23.46 1.87 3.27
CA ASP A 91 -24.34 2.16 4.40
C ASP A 91 -25.70 2.69 3.87
N SER A 92 -26.68 1.80 3.73
CA SER A 92 -28.12 2.11 3.66
C SER A 92 -28.81 1.71 4.96
#